data_AF-A0A8T2ND38-F1
#
_entry.id   AF-A0A8T2ND38-F1
#
_cell.length_a   1.000
_cell.length_b   1.000
_cell.length_c   1.000
_cell.angle_alpha   90.00
_cell.angle_beta   90.00
_cell.angle_gamma   90.00
#
_symmetry.space_group_name_H-M   'P 1'
#
loop_
_entity.id
_entity.type
_entity.pdbx_description
1 polymer ?
#
loop_
_entity_poly.entity_id
_entity_poly.type
_entity_poly.pdbx_seq_one_letter_code
_entity_poly.pdbx_strand_id
1 'polypeptide(L)' 'MNTLEKKAFMKRFPVLNAPVQVGLVGLCLVFATPLCCALFPQKSSMKVSSLEPELQEEIRKSSPHTTTVYFNKGL' A
#
# COMPACT_ATOMS: atom_id res chain seq x y z
N MET A 1 -3.73 7.11 -30.05
CA MET A 1 -3.17 5.75 -30.25
C MET A 1 -1.80 5.64 -29.59
N ASN A 2 -1.68 4.73 -28.63
CA ASN A 2 -0.44 4.48 -27.88
C ASN A 2 0.58 3.73 -28.75
N THR A 3 1.86 3.75 -28.36
CA THR A 3 2.96 3.13 -29.15
C THR A 3 2.73 1.64 -29.41
N LEU A 4 2.13 0.91 -28.47
CA LEU A 4 1.78 -0.51 -28.64
C LEU A 4 0.69 -0.73 -29.71
N GLU A 5 -0.34 0.12 -29.76
CA GLU A 5 -1.44 0.04 -30.73
C GLU A 5 -0.97 0.28 -32.17
N LYS A 6 0.11 1.05 -32.33
CA LYS A 6 0.72 1.32 -33.64
C LYS A 6 1.51 0.12 -34.18
N LYS A 7 1.87 -0.87 -33.34
CA LYS A 7 2.64 -2.05 -33.76
C LYS A 7 1.80 -3.00 -34.62
N ALA A 8 2.45 -3.66 -35.58
CA ALA A 8 1.82 -4.56 -36.55
C ALA A 8 1.00 -5.68 -35.88
N PHE A 9 1.47 -6.21 -34.75
CA PHE A 9 0.77 -7.25 -33.99
C PHE A 9 -0.60 -6.79 -33.46
N MET A 10 -0.66 -5.60 -32.85
CA MET A 10 -1.89 -5.04 -32.28
C MET A 10 -2.88 -4.60 -33.37
N LYS A 11 -2.39 -4.14 -34.54
CA LYS A 11 -3.23 -3.86 -35.71
C LYS A 11 -3.86 -5.12 -36.29
N ARG A 12 -3.15 -6.25 -36.25
CA ARG A 12 -3.65 -7.55 -36.73
C ARG A 12 -4.69 -8.17 -35.79
N PHE A 13 -4.57 -7.91 -34.50
CA PHE A 13 -5.48 -8.44 -33.47
C PHE A 13 -6.02 -7.32 -32.56
N PRO A 14 -6.92 -6.45 -33.06
CA PRO A 14 -7.38 -5.28 -32.34
C PRO A 14 -8.12 -5.62 -31.03
N VAL A 15 -8.75 -6.80 -30.95
CA VAL A 15 -9.43 -7.29 -29.74
C VAL A 15 -8.48 -7.58 -28.57
N LEU A 16 -7.19 -7.82 -28.85
CA LEU A 16 -6.18 -8.09 -27.81
C LEU A 16 -5.69 -6.82 -27.11
N ASN A 17 -6.06 -5.64 -27.59
CA ASN A 17 -5.57 -4.39 -27.05
C ASN A 17 -5.90 -4.22 -25.55
N ALA A 18 -7.16 -4.39 -25.18
CA ALA A 18 -7.59 -4.27 -23.79
C ALA A 18 -7.01 -5.39 -22.88
N PRO A 19 -7.08 -6.69 -23.24
CA PRO A 19 -6.48 -7.75 -22.42
C PRO A 19 -4.98 -7.59 -22.19
N VAL A 20 -4.20 -7.21 -23.21
CA VAL A 20 -2.74 -7.05 -23.08
C VAL A 20 -2.41 -5.86 -22.16
N GLN A 21 -3.10 -4.73 -22.31
CA GLN A 21 -2.86 -3.57 -21.45
C GLN A 21 -3.27 -3.84 -19.99
N VAL A 22 -4.45 -4.43 -19.77
CA VAL A 22 -4.93 -4.81 -18.42
C VAL A 22 -4.00 -5.85 -17.79
N GLY A 23 -3.57 -6.86 -18.56
CA GLY A 23 -2.63 -7.86 -18.10
C GLY A 23 -1.28 -7.28 -17.69
N LEU A 24 -0.75 -6.33 -18.48
CA LEU A 24 0.51 -5.65 -18.15
C LEU A 24 0.39 -4.80 -16.88
N VAL A 25 -0.70 -4.03 -16.74
CA VAL A 25 -0.96 -3.24 -15.53
C VAL A 25 -1.11 -4.16 -14.32
N GLY A 26 -1.90 -5.24 -14.45
CA GLY A 26 -2.07 -6.25 -13.40
C GLY A 26 -0.73 -6.86 -12.98
N LEU A 27 0.12 -7.25 -13.94
CA LEU A 27 1.46 -7.77 -13.67
C LEU A 27 2.32 -6.77 -12.88
N CYS A 28 2.32 -5.49 -13.27
CA CYS A 28 3.05 -4.46 -12.54
C CYS A 28 2.51 -4.28 -11.11
N LEU A 29 1.19 -4.29 -10.93
CA LEU A 29 0.55 -4.11 -9.62
C LEU A 29 0.83 -5.27 -8.66
N VAL A 30 0.96 -6.50 -9.16
CA VAL A 30 1.34 -7.68 -8.35
C VAL A 30 2.67 -7.44 -7.62
N PHE A 31 3.61 -6.73 -8.22
CA PHE A 31 4.91 -6.43 -7.60
C PHE A 31 4.96 -5.08 -6.89
N ALA A 32 4.28 -4.06 -7.41
CA ALA A 32 4.33 -2.72 -6.84
C ALA A 32 3.81 -2.68 -5.40
N THR A 33 2.67 -3.33 -5.12
CA THR A 33 2.07 -3.33 -3.78
C THR A 33 2.97 -3.98 -2.71
N PRO A 34 3.45 -5.23 -2.86
CA PRO A 34 4.34 -5.82 -1.85
C PRO A 34 5.68 -5.07 -1.74
N LEU A 35 6.19 -4.49 -2.84
CA LEU A 35 7.40 -3.68 -2.80
C LEU A 35 7.20 -2.41 -1.95
N CYS A 36 6.09 -1.69 -2.14
CA CYS A 36 5.76 -0.53 -1.31
C CYS A 36 5.63 -0.91 0.17
N CYS A 37 4.99 -2.04 0.48
CA CYS A 37 4.89 -2.55 1.85
C CYS A 37 6.23 -2.96 2.47
N ALA A 38 7.20 -3.37 1.64
CA ALA A 38 8.54 -3.70 2.09
C ALA A 38 9.42 -2.45 2.28
N LEU A 39 9.29 -1.46 1.40
CA LEU A 39 10.04 -0.21 1.47
C LEU A 39 9.55 0.69 2.61
N PHE A 40 8.24 0.72 2.86
CA PHE A 40 7.65 1.53 3.91
C PHE A 40 7.20 0.64 5.07
N PRO A 41 7.83 0.74 6.26
CA PRO A 41 7.50 -0.12 7.38
C PRO A 41 6.04 0.11 7.80
N GLN A 42 5.26 -0.96 7.74
CA GLN A 42 3.83 -0.93 8.07
C GLN A 42 3.58 -0.81 9.57
N LYS A 43 4.53 -1.24 10.40
CA LYS A 43 4.48 -1.05 11.85
C LYS A 43 5.19 0.23 12.24
N SER A 44 4.45 1.16 12.85
CA SER A 44 4.98 2.38 13.44
C SER A 44 4.92 2.33 14.96
N SER A 45 5.65 3.24 15.60
CA SER A 45 5.58 3.45 17.04
C SER A 45 5.51 4.93 17.38
N MET A 46 4.84 5.27 18.48
CA MET A 46 4.85 6.63 19.03
C MET A 46 4.74 6.62 20.55
N LYS A 47 5.12 7.73 21.18
CA LYS A 47 5.01 7.90 22.63
C LYS A 47 3.54 8.00 23.02
N VAL A 48 3.17 7.41 24.16
CA VAL A 48 1.83 7.55 24.74
C VAL A 48 1.48 9.03 24.98
N SER A 49 2.47 9.85 25.37
CA SER A 49 2.28 11.30 25.56
C SER A 49 1.87 12.07 24.31
N SER A 50 1.98 11.46 23.12
CA SER A 50 1.59 12.05 21.83
C SER A 50 0.18 11.63 21.38
N LEU A 51 -0.52 10.80 22.15
CA LEU A 51 -1.89 10.37 21.89
C LEU A 51 -2.91 11.36 22.47
N GLU A 52 -4.18 11.25 22.07
CA GLU A 52 -5.28 11.98 22.70
C GLU A 52 -5.38 11.69 24.21
N PRO A 53 -5.76 12.69 25.04
CA PRO A 53 -5.78 12.54 26.51
C PRO A 53 -6.61 11.35 27.00
N GLU A 54 -7.76 11.10 26.37
CA GLU A 54 -8.63 9.96 26.70
C GLU A 54 -7.92 8.60 26.53
N LEU A 55 -7.17 8.44 25.45
CA LEU A 55 -6.38 7.23 25.20
C LEU A 55 -5.22 7.10 26.19
N GLN A 56 -4.58 8.21 26.56
CA GLN A 56 -3.54 8.20 27.58
C GLN A 56 -4.08 7.71 28.93
N GLU A 57 -5.27 8.17 29.32
CA GLU A 57 -5.92 7.75 30.57
C GLU A 57 -6.29 6.27 30.55
N GLU A 58 -6.84 5.77 29.44
CA GLU A 58 -7.19 4.37 29.28
C GLU A 58 -5.94 3.45 29.35
N ILE A 59 -4.86 3.86 28.67
CA ILE A 59 -3.58 3.13 28.72
C ILE A 59 -2.99 3.18 30.14
N ARG A 60 -3.07 4.30 30.86
CA ARG A 60 -2.56 4.37 32.25
C ARG A 60 -3.34 3.49 33.21
N LYS A 61 -4.64 3.31 32.99
CA LYS A 61 -5.49 2.41 33.81
C LYS A 61 -5.13 0.94 33.58
N SER A 62 -4.88 0.55 32.33
CA SER A 62 -4.60 -0.86 31.95
C SER A 62 -3.12 -1.24 32.03
N SER A 63 -2.22 -0.30 31.74
CA SER A 63 -0.77 -0.52 31.66
C SER A 63 0.01 0.76 32.05
N PRO A 64 0.11 1.07 33.36
CA PRO A 64 0.61 2.35 33.88
C PRO A 64 2.07 2.67 33.51
N HIS A 65 2.86 1.65 33.15
CA HIS A 65 4.27 1.81 32.78
C HIS A 65 4.51 1.86 31.26
N THR A 66 3.46 1.76 30.44
CA THR A 66 3.60 1.82 28.98
C THR A 66 3.92 3.24 28.52
N THR A 67 5.05 3.40 27.84
CA THR A 67 5.52 4.71 27.33
C THR A 67 5.43 4.81 25.81
N THR A 68 5.36 3.67 25.11
CA THR A 68 5.36 3.58 23.65
C THR A 68 4.30 2.61 23.20
N VAL A 69 3.53 3.00 22.18
CA VAL A 69 2.56 2.14 21.51
C VAL A 69 3.01 1.82 20.09
N TYR A 70 2.52 0.71 19.55
CA TYR A 70 2.76 0.30 18.17
C TYR A 70 1.44 0.18 17.43
N PHE A 71 1.43 0.63 16.18
CA PHE A 71 0.23 0.59 15.34
C PHE A 71 0.61 0.31 13.88
N ASN A 72 -0.37 -0.17 13.11
CA ASN A 72 -0.21 -0.33 11.67
C ASN A 72 -0.51 1.01 10.99
N LYS A 73 0.35 1.48 10.08
CA LYS A 73 0.14 2.73 9.33
C LYS A 73 -0.99 2.64 8.30
N GLY A 74 -1.44 1.43 7.98
CA GLY A 74 -2.40 1.17 6.91
C GLY A 74 -1.71 1.03 5.55
N LEU A 75 -2.48 0.51 4.60
CA LEU A 75 -2.17 0.51 3.16
C LEU A 75 -2.69 1.79 2.52
#